data_AF-A0AAE0PIE2-F1
#
_entry.id   AF-A0AAE0PIE2-F1
#
_cell.length_a   1.000
_cell.length_b   1.000
_cell.length_c   1.000
_cell.angle_alpha   90.00
_cell.angle_beta   90.00
_cell.angle_gamma   90.00
#
_symmetry.space_group_name_H-M   'P 1'
#
loop_
_entity.id
_entity.type
_entity.pdbx_description
1 polymer ?
#
loop_
_entity_poly.entity_id
_entity_poly.type
_entity_poly.pdbx_seq_one_letter_code
_entity_poly.pdbx_strand_id
1 'polypeptide(L)'
;MESSTVHRRIELQSPEDFTYLIDNVRRAAADSINAAFPPVDSAREDDEEDELRVRIEGLVNDYITKTFTLVAPNISINGLPVSDPSEFLSLPSSPLNSPATTNGRKPTTTKKSKSKITKNTRSKKQKPQEEYEPFDPRKRSRLESLAREEEDLLRSIALLKRRVPASTASSFAQSLARQAEEDQKALEAAKQRVIEEGVLSGRKALEGLLPSLAGEQGEEIGGDGEGQGDGQGGRSVMERQEGIEDGFGKAVEALRRLKSQMPATVARMERARVAGGYVVGASGEGR
;
A
#
# COMPACT_ATOMS: atom_id res chain seq x y z
N MET A 1 -27.47 -12.26 -49.26
CA MET A 1 -28.71 -13.03 -49.08
C MET A 1 -28.47 -14.01 -47.94
N GLU A 2 -28.73 -13.59 -46.71
CA GLU A 2 -28.70 -14.52 -45.57
C GLU A 2 -29.97 -15.35 -45.62
N SER A 3 -29.81 -16.63 -45.94
CA SER A 3 -30.87 -17.62 -45.76
C SER A 3 -31.14 -17.74 -44.26
N SER A 4 -32.21 -17.11 -43.76
CA SER A 4 -32.72 -17.40 -42.42
C SER A 4 -33.15 -18.87 -42.41
N THR A 5 -32.25 -19.76 -41.98
CA THR A 5 -32.60 -21.16 -41.71
C THR A 5 -33.59 -21.17 -40.55
N VAL A 6 -34.87 -21.21 -40.89
CA VAL A 6 -35.95 -21.36 -39.91
C VAL A 6 -35.89 -22.81 -39.41
N HIS A 7 -35.05 -23.03 -38.41
CA HIS A 7 -35.02 -24.31 -37.70
C HIS A 7 -36.28 -24.42 -36.84
N ARG A 8 -36.86 -25.64 -36.79
CA ARG A 8 -37.98 -25.91 -35.88
C ARG A 8 -37.52 -25.68 -34.45
N ARG A 9 -38.37 -25.01 -33.66
CA ARG A 9 -38.15 -24.87 -32.21
C ARG A 9 -38.25 -26.23 -31.54
N ILE A 10 -37.54 -26.37 -30.44
CA ILE A 10 -37.59 -27.57 -29.61
C ILE A 10 -38.84 -27.45 -28.74
N GLU A 11 -39.80 -28.35 -28.94
CA GLU A 11 -41.04 -28.41 -28.15
C GLU A 11 -40.84 -29.23 -26.87
N LEU A 12 -41.14 -28.60 -25.73
CA LEU A 12 -41.21 -29.24 -24.42
C LEU A 12 -42.68 -29.50 -24.06
N GLN A 13 -42.93 -30.63 -23.38
CA GLN A 13 -44.29 -31.04 -23.01
C GLN A 13 -44.79 -30.24 -21.82
N SER A 14 -43.88 -29.83 -20.93
CA SER A 14 -44.21 -29.12 -19.71
C SER A 14 -43.14 -28.08 -19.33
N PRO A 15 -43.49 -27.06 -18.53
CA PRO A 15 -42.49 -26.18 -17.91
C PRO A 15 -41.56 -26.93 -16.95
N GLU A 16 -42.02 -28.04 -16.37
CA GLU A 16 -41.21 -28.89 -15.48
C GLU A 16 -40.04 -29.56 -16.25
N ASP A 17 -40.22 -29.85 -17.54
CA ASP A 17 -39.16 -30.40 -18.39
C ASP A 17 -38.00 -29.40 -18.50
N PHE A 18 -38.31 -28.11 -18.69
CA PHE A 18 -37.29 -27.08 -18.81
C PHE A 18 -36.50 -26.91 -17.50
N THR A 19 -37.20 -26.94 -16.35
CA THR A 19 -36.54 -26.96 -15.04
C THR A 19 -35.68 -28.21 -14.84
N TYR A 20 -36.18 -29.37 -15.28
CA TYR A 20 -35.45 -30.63 -15.19
C TYR A 20 -34.15 -30.60 -16.01
N LEU A 21 -34.17 -30.02 -17.21
CA LEU A 21 -32.95 -29.82 -18.01
C LEU A 21 -31.93 -28.93 -17.29
N ILE A 22 -32.38 -27.82 -16.67
CA ILE A 22 -31.52 -26.91 -15.92
C ILE A 22 -30.90 -27.63 -14.71
N ASP A 23 -31.72 -28.35 -13.93
CA ASP A 23 -31.27 -29.06 -12.74
C ASP A 23 -30.34 -30.23 -13.06
N ASN A 24 -30.62 -30.97 -14.14
CA ASN A 24 -29.75 -32.05 -14.59
C ASN A 24 -28.36 -31.52 -15.00
N VAL A 25 -28.30 -30.38 -15.70
CA VAL A 25 -27.03 -29.73 -16.07
C VAL A 25 -26.32 -29.20 -14.82
N ARG A 26 -27.02 -28.53 -13.91
CA ARG A 26 -26.45 -28.06 -12.64
C ARG A 26 -25.87 -29.20 -11.82
N ARG A 27 -26.58 -30.32 -11.72
CA ARG A 27 -26.13 -31.51 -11.02
C ARG A 27 -24.89 -32.14 -11.68
N ALA A 28 -24.93 -32.33 -13.00
CA ALA A 28 -23.78 -32.86 -13.74
C ALA A 28 -22.54 -31.96 -13.62
N ALA A 29 -22.75 -30.63 -13.61
CA ALA A 29 -21.69 -29.66 -13.36
C ALA A 29 -21.11 -29.79 -11.94
N ALA A 30 -21.97 -29.90 -10.93
CA ALA A 30 -21.54 -30.11 -9.54
C ALA A 30 -20.76 -31.42 -9.38
N ASP A 31 -21.22 -32.52 -9.97
CA ASP A 31 -20.53 -33.81 -9.95
C ASP A 31 -19.15 -33.71 -10.63
N SER A 32 -19.06 -32.98 -11.76
CA SER A 32 -17.79 -32.72 -12.45
C SER A 32 -16.83 -31.86 -11.62
N ILE A 33 -17.34 -30.83 -10.93
CA ILE A 33 -16.54 -29.97 -10.05
C ILE A 33 -16.03 -30.77 -8.86
N ASN A 34 -16.89 -31.59 -8.24
CA ASN A 34 -16.50 -32.46 -7.12
C ASN A 34 -15.47 -33.53 -7.52
N ALA A 35 -15.53 -34.01 -8.76
CA ALA A 35 -14.55 -34.97 -9.26
C ALA A 35 -13.18 -34.33 -9.58
N ALA A 36 -13.19 -33.10 -10.12
CA ALA A 36 -11.97 -32.37 -10.48
C ALA A 36 -11.31 -31.66 -9.28
N PHE A 37 -12.12 -31.18 -8.35
CA PHE A 37 -11.76 -30.45 -7.14
C PHE A 37 -12.50 -31.10 -5.95
N PRO A 38 -12.02 -32.26 -5.47
CA PRO A 38 -12.63 -32.93 -4.32
C PRO A 38 -12.60 -32.01 -3.10
N PRO A 39 -13.70 -31.92 -2.32
CA PRO A 39 -13.72 -31.09 -1.12
C PRO A 39 -12.68 -31.62 -0.13
N VAL A 40 -11.71 -30.77 0.22
CA VAL A 40 -10.74 -31.07 1.27
C VAL A 40 -11.42 -30.89 2.61
N ASP A 41 -11.46 -31.94 3.43
CA ASP A 41 -11.91 -31.82 4.82
C ASP A 41 -10.96 -30.83 5.52
N SER A 42 -11.50 -29.66 5.90
CA SER A 42 -10.88 -28.52 6.60
C SER A 42 -10.04 -28.87 7.85
N ALA A 43 -8.96 -29.62 7.65
CA ALA A 43 -7.98 -30.02 8.64
C ALA A 43 -6.53 -29.75 8.17
N ARG A 44 -6.36 -29.18 6.97
CA ARG A 44 -5.08 -28.70 6.43
C ARG A 44 -5.28 -27.32 5.83
N GLU A 45 -4.29 -26.47 6.04
CA GLU A 45 -4.31 -24.99 6.03
C GLU A 45 -4.42 -24.33 4.63
N ASP A 46 -5.09 -24.95 3.67
CA ASP A 46 -5.15 -24.46 2.29
C ASP A 46 -6.56 -23.93 1.94
N ASP A 47 -6.97 -22.84 2.60
CA ASP A 47 -8.22 -22.11 2.31
C ASP A 47 -8.30 -21.64 0.83
N GLU A 48 -7.16 -21.58 0.12
CA GLU A 48 -7.04 -21.16 -1.27
C GLU A 48 -7.72 -22.12 -2.28
N GLU A 49 -7.74 -23.44 -2.01
CA GLU A 49 -8.38 -24.41 -2.91
C GLU A 49 -9.91 -24.26 -2.91
N ASP A 50 -10.48 -23.98 -1.74
CA ASP A 50 -11.90 -23.70 -1.59
C ASP A 50 -12.29 -22.38 -2.26
N GLU A 51 -11.44 -21.35 -2.23
CA GLU A 51 -11.67 -20.10 -2.98
C GLU A 51 -11.73 -20.33 -4.50
N LEU A 52 -10.80 -21.14 -5.04
CA LEU A 52 -10.81 -21.51 -6.47
C LEU A 52 -12.05 -22.30 -6.82
N ARG A 53 -12.45 -23.27 -5.98
CA ARG A 53 -13.66 -24.08 -6.17
C ARG A 53 -14.90 -23.20 -6.21
N VAL A 54 -15.07 -22.29 -5.24
CA VAL A 54 -16.19 -21.33 -5.18
C VAL A 54 -16.23 -20.44 -6.42
N ARG A 55 -15.06 -19.93 -6.87
CA ARG A 55 -14.98 -19.09 -8.06
C ARG A 55 -15.39 -19.86 -9.33
N ILE A 56 -14.95 -21.11 -9.46
CA ILE A 56 -15.29 -21.96 -10.60
C ILE A 56 -16.79 -22.28 -10.60
N GLU A 57 -17.37 -22.63 -9.45
CA GLU A 57 -18.81 -22.84 -9.30
C GLU A 57 -19.61 -21.62 -9.77
N GLY A 58 -19.19 -20.41 -9.38
CA GLY A 58 -19.79 -19.16 -9.85
C GLY A 58 -19.72 -19.00 -11.37
N LEU A 59 -18.54 -19.19 -11.97
CA LEU A 59 -18.36 -19.08 -13.44
C LEU A 59 -19.19 -20.11 -14.21
N VAL A 60 -19.31 -21.33 -13.69
CA VAL A 60 -20.11 -22.39 -14.30
C VAL A 60 -21.60 -22.06 -14.19
N ASN A 61 -22.08 -21.57 -13.05
CA ASN A 61 -23.47 -21.15 -12.90
C ASN A 61 -23.82 -19.97 -13.82
N ASP A 62 -22.91 -19.02 -13.99
CA ASP A 62 -23.05 -17.92 -14.96
C ASP A 62 -23.12 -18.44 -16.41
N TYR A 63 -22.28 -19.42 -16.74
CA TYR A 63 -22.29 -20.06 -18.06
C TYR A 63 -23.61 -20.80 -18.32
N ILE A 64 -24.12 -21.54 -17.34
CA ILE A 64 -25.43 -22.21 -17.41
C ILE A 64 -26.53 -21.18 -17.66
N THR A 65 -26.54 -20.10 -16.87
CA THR A 65 -27.51 -19.00 -17.00
C THR A 65 -27.49 -18.39 -18.40
N LYS A 66 -26.30 -18.07 -18.93
CA LYS A 66 -26.14 -17.54 -20.29
C LYS A 66 -26.62 -18.53 -21.35
N THR A 67 -26.28 -19.81 -21.21
CA THR A 67 -26.67 -20.86 -22.15
C THR A 67 -28.18 -20.99 -22.24
N PHE A 68 -28.88 -21.12 -21.11
CA PHE A 68 -30.33 -21.24 -21.10
C PHE A 68 -31.05 -19.95 -21.52
N THR A 69 -30.45 -18.78 -21.28
CA THR A 69 -30.95 -17.51 -21.82
C THR A 69 -30.87 -17.46 -23.35
N LEU A 70 -29.76 -17.93 -23.93
CA LEU A 70 -29.57 -17.98 -25.39
C LEU A 70 -30.42 -19.06 -26.07
N VAL A 71 -30.72 -20.15 -25.35
CA VAL A 71 -31.51 -21.28 -25.87
C VAL A 71 -33.02 -21.00 -25.76
N ALA A 72 -33.47 -20.22 -24.78
CA ALA A 72 -34.88 -19.85 -24.58
C ALA A 72 -35.65 -19.46 -25.87
N PRO A 73 -35.15 -18.58 -26.77
CA PRO A 73 -35.88 -18.22 -27.99
C PRO A 73 -36.07 -19.38 -29.00
N ASN A 74 -35.28 -20.44 -28.86
CA ASN A 74 -35.34 -21.64 -29.71
C ASN A 74 -36.15 -22.79 -29.06
N ILE A 75 -36.70 -22.58 -27.87
CA ILE A 75 -37.55 -23.53 -27.16
C ILE A 75 -38.99 -23.01 -27.10
N SER A 76 -39.95 -23.91 -27.24
CA SER A 76 -41.37 -23.67 -26.99
C SER A 76 -41.91 -24.71 -26.01
N ILE A 77 -42.83 -24.30 -25.14
CA ILE A 77 -43.53 -25.18 -24.20
C ILE A 77 -44.98 -25.22 -24.64
N ASN A 78 -45.47 -26.39 -25.06
CA ASN A 78 -46.83 -26.54 -25.63
C ASN A 78 -47.13 -25.52 -26.75
N GLY A 79 -46.17 -25.24 -27.63
CA GLY A 79 -46.30 -24.28 -28.72
C GLY A 79 -46.21 -22.79 -28.31
N LEU A 80 -46.01 -22.47 -27.03
CA LEU A 80 -45.79 -21.10 -26.55
C LEU A 80 -44.28 -20.81 -26.39
N PRO A 81 -43.77 -19.65 -26.84
CA PRO A 81 -42.36 -19.29 -26.67
C PRO A 81 -42.03 -18.99 -25.21
N VAL A 82 -40.88 -19.48 -24.74
CA VAL A 82 -40.33 -19.13 -23.42
C VAL A 82 -39.84 -17.70 -23.48
N SER A 83 -40.66 -16.75 -23.04
CA SER A 83 -40.38 -15.31 -23.16
C SER A 83 -39.53 -14.78 -22.01
N ASP A 84 -39.64 -15.38 -20.83
CA ASP A 84 -38.87 -15.02 -19.65
C ASP A 84 -38.17 -16.26 -19.06
N PRO A 85 -36.90 -16.53 -19.44
CA PRO A 85 -36.15 -17.64 -18.87
C PRO A 85 -35.77 -17.43 -17.40
N SER A 86 -35.87 -16.20 -16.88
CA SER A 86 -35.48 -15.90 -15.49
C SER A 86 -36.39 -16.56 -14.47
N GLU A 87 -37.66 -16.83 -14.82
CA GLU A 87 -38.60 -17.58 -13.95
C GLU A 87 -38.08 -19.00 -13.64
N PHE A 88 -37.41 -19.63 -14.60
CA PHE A 88 -36.89 -20.99 -14.45
C PHE A 88 -35.47 -21.04 -13.87
N LEU A 89 -34.68 -19.99 -14.08
CA LEU A 89 -33.29 -19.90 -13.63
C LEU A 89 -33.14 -19.47 -12.16
N SER A 90 -34.14 -18.73 -11.64
CA SER A 90 -34.16 -18.16 -10.29
C SER A 90 -34.58 -19.15 -9.19
N LEU A 91 -35.15 -20.30 -9.56
CA LEU A 91 -35.48 -21.36 -8.61
C LEU A 91 -34.18 -21.95 -8.03
N PRO A 92 -33.93 -21.84 -6.72
CA PRO A 92 -32.86 -22.58 -6.09
C PRO A 92 -33.21 -24.06 -6.14
N SER A 93 -32.26 -24.88 -6.59
CA SER A 93 -32.35 -26.34 -6.51
C SER A 93 -32.65 -26.74 -5.07
N SER A 94 -33.88 -27.16 -4.79
CA SER A 94 -34.19 -27.87 -3.55
C SER A 94 -33.25 -29.08 -3.46
N PRO A 95 -32.46 -29.24 -2.38
CA PRO A 95 -31.55 -30.36 -2.25
C PRO A 95 -32.35 -31.60 -1.86
N LEU A 96 -33.09 -32.16 -2.80
CA LEU A 96 -33.56 -33.53 -2.69
C LEU A 96 -32.48 -34.42 -3.27
N ASN A 97 -31.69 -35.02 -2.36
CA ASN A 97 -30.93 -36.27 -2.50
C ASN A 97 -29.46 -36.15 -2.06
N SER A 98 -29.22 -36.09 -0.74
CA SER A 98 -27.95 -36.55 -0.17
C SER A 98 -27.97 -38.09 -0.18
N PRO A 99 -26.92 -38.78 -0.69
CA PRO A 99 -26.84 -40.21 -0.57
C PRO A 99 -26.62 -40.55 0.91
N ALA A 100 -27.51 -41.36 1.47
CA ALA A 100 -27.38 -41.87 2.82
C ALA A 100 -26.10 -42.70 2.94
N THR A 101 -25.06 -42.14 3.57
CA THR A 101 -23.95 -42.93 4.12
C THR A 101 -24.51 -43.78 5.25
N THR A 102 -24.63 -45.07 4.98
CA THR A 102 -25.04 -46.09 5.94
C THR A 102 -23.96 -46.24 7.02
N ASN A 103 -24.12 -45.55 8.15
CA ASN A 103 -23.39 -45.87 9.37
C ASN A 103 -24.36 -46.41 10.42
N GLY A 104 -24.13 -47.68 10.77
CA GLY A 104 -25.02 -48.50 11.57
C GLY A 104 -25.31 -47.94 12.96
N ARG A 105 -26.57 -48.09 13.38
CA ARG A 105 -26.95 -47.96 14.78
C ARG A 105 -28.05 -48.97 15.12
N LYS A 106 -27.77 -49.80 16.13
CA LYS A 106 -28.62 -50.88 16.68
C LYS A 106 -30.04 -50.42 17.04
N PRO A 107 -31.05 -51.31 16.98
CA PRO A 107 -32.40 -51.01 17.41
C PRO A 107 -32.59 -51.33 18.90
N THR A 108 -33.17 -50.40 19.66
CA THR A 108 -33.78 -50.71 20.96
C THR A 108 -35.12 -50.00 21.14
N THR A 109 -36.14 -50.83 21.28
CA THR A 109 -37.29 -50.71 22.20
C THR A 109 -38.37 -49.64 21.94
N THR A 110 -39.51 -50.16 21.46
CA THR A 110 -40.86 -50.02 22.04
C THR A 110 -41.43 -48.62 22.32
N LYS A 111 -42.56 -48.29 21.67
CA LYS A 111 -43.86 -48.08 22.36
C LYS A 111 -45.03 -47.98 21.38
N LYS A 112 -46.09 -48.71 21.76
CA LYS A 112 -47.44 -48.69 21.18
C LYS A 112 -48.07 -47.30 21.28
N SER A 113 -48.82 -46.91 20.26
CA SER A 113 -50.10 -46.21 20.46
C SER A 113 -51.02 -46.47 19.27
N LYS A 114 -52.23 -46.92 19.59
CA LYS A 114 -53.37 -47.15 18.70
C LYS A 114 -54.00 -45.81 18.28
N SER A 115 -54.90 -45.91 17.30
CA SER A 115 -56.07 -45.04 17.04
C SER A 115 -55.89 -44.17 15.79
N LYS A 116 -56.84 -44.00 14.86
CA LYS A 116 -58.13 -44.64 14.54
C LYS A 116 -58.56 -43.93 13.26
N ILE A 117 -59.02 -44.70 12.28
CA ILE A 117 -59.62 -44.19 11.05
C ILE A 117 -60.88 -43.41 11.41
N THR A 118 -60.96 -42.14 11.00
CA THR A 118 -62.24 -41.44 10.78
C THR A 118 -62.15 -40.61 9.51
N LYS A 119 -63.20 -40.71 8.69
CA LYS A 119 -63.36 -40.06 7.38
C LYS A 119 -63.92 -38.64 7.52
N ASN A 120 -63.60 -37.83 6.51
CA ASN A 120 -64.26 -36.64 5.98
C ASN A 120 -64.27 -35.34 6.79
N THR A 121 -63.74 -34.27 6.19
CA THR A 121 -64.50 -33.04 5.87
C THR A 121 -63.67 -32.03 5.05
N ARG A 122 -64.23 -31.66 3.88
CA ARG A 122 -64.19 -30.37 3.17
C ARG A 122 -62.86 -29.62 2.97
N SER A 123 -62.49 -29.51 1.70
CA SER A 123 -61.48 -28.62 1.12
C SER A 123 -61.66 -27.15 1.52
N LYS A 124 -60.78 -26.66 2.39
CA LYS A 124 -60.59 -25.25 2.69
C LYS A 124 -59.33 -24.80 1.94
N LYS A 125 -59.43 -23.80 1.06
CA LYS A 125 -58.30 -23.17 0.36
C LYS A 125 -57.18 -22.83 1.37
N GLN A 126 -56.05 -23.52 1.28
CA GLN A 126 -54.90 -23.34 2.17
C GLN A 126 -54.09 -22.14 1.69
N LYS A 127 -53.87 -21.16 2.59
CA LYS A 127 -52.74 -20.23 2.45
C LYS A 127 -51.46 -21.05 2.65
N PRO A 128 -50.35 -20.76 1.92
CA PRO A 128 -49.10 -21.49 2.11
C PRO A 128 -48.73 -21.44 3.59
N GLN A 129 -48.58 -22.60 4.21
CA GLN A 129 -48.18 -22.68 5.61
C GLN A 129 -46.72 -22.23 5.68
N GLU A 130 -46.44 -21.19 6.44
CA GLU A 130 -45.07 -20.75 6.71
C GLU A 130 -44.40 -21.86 7.52
N GLU A 131 -43.63 -22.70 6.83
CA GLU A 131 -42.81 -23.73 7.47
C GLU A 131 -41.67 -23.03 8.21
N TYR A 132 -41.87 -22.80 9.50
CA TYR A 132 -40.83 -22.27 10.38
C TYR A 132 -39.87 -23.40 10.73
N GLU A 133 -38.59 -23.24 10.36
CA GLU A 133 -37.56 -24.15 10.83
C GLU A 133 -37.54 -24.23 12.37
N PRO A 134 -37.40 -25.42 12.95
CA PRO A 134 -37.25 -25.54 14.39
C PRO A 134 -36.08 -24.70 14.92
N PHE A 135 -36.32 -23.96 15.99
CA PHE A 135 -35.31 -23.11 16.60
C PHE A 135 -34.10 -23.92 17.08
N ASP A 136 -32.91 -23.64 16.53
CA ASP A 136 -31.66 -24.27 16.97
C ASP A 136 -30.97 -23.43 18.07
N PRO A 137 -30.92 -23.92 19.33
CA PRO A 137 -30.30 -23.19 20.43
C PRO A 137 -28.79 -23.00 20.23
N ARG A 138 -28.11 -23.85 19.45
CA ARG A 138 -26.66 -23.74 19.20
C ARG A 138 -26.35 -22.55 18.31
N LYS A 139 -27.15 -22.35 17.26
CA LYS A 139 -27.03 -21.18 16.38
C LYS A 139 -27.27 -19.90 17.16
N ARG A 140 -28.24 -19.90 18.08
CA ARG A 140 -28.48 -18.76 18.98
C ARG A 140 -27.28 -18.45 19.87
N SER A 141 -26.73 -19.44 20.57
CA SER A 141 -25.54 -19.21 21.42
C SER A 141 -24.35 -18.70 20.62
N ARG A 142 -24.17 -19.18 19.38
CA ARG A 142 -23.11 -18.70 18.47
C ARG A 142 -23.35 -17.28 17.98
N LEU A 143 -24.60 -16.90 17.69
CA LEU A 143 -24.94 -15.52 17.38
C LEU A 143 -24.66 -14.60 18.57
N GLU A 144 -24.99 -15.03 19.78
CA GLU A 144 -24.70 -14.27 21.00
C GLU A 144 -23.19 -14.11 21.25
N SER A 145 -22.38 -15.13 20.97
CA SER A 145 -20.92 -15.01 21.07
C SER A 145 -20.34 -14.09 19.99
N LEU A 146 -20.80 -14.22 18.75
CA LEU A 146 -20.34 -13.38 17.64
C LEU A 146 -20.73 -11.91 17.85
N ALA A 147 -21.93 -11.65 18.36
CA ALA A 147 -22.36 -10.28 18.67
C ALA A 147 -21.46 -9.64 19.76
N ARG A 148 -21.05 -10.40 20.77
CA ARG A 148 -20.10 -9.90 21.79
C ARG A 148 -18.72 -9.62 21.20
N GLU A 149 -18.24 -10.52 20.35
CA GLU A 149 -16.97 -10.36 19.64
C GLU A 149 -16.99 -9.13 18.71
N GLU A 150 -18.10 -8.92 18.00
CA GLU A 150 -18.32 -7.73 17.18
C GLU A 150 -18.25 -6.45 18.02
N GLU A 151 -18.95 -6.40 19.17
CA GLU A 151 -18.88 -5.24 20.07
C GLU A 151 -17.45 -4.96 20.57
N ASP A 152 -16.69 -6.00 20.91
CA ASP A 152 -15.31 -5.88 21.39
C ASP A 152 -14.37 -5.41 20.27
N LEU A 153 -14.54 -5.92 19.05
CA LEU A 153 -13.82 -5.46 17.87
C LEU A 153 -14.13 -3.99 17.56
N LEU A 154 -15.40 -3.58 17.61
CA LEU A 154 -15.78 -2.17 17.43
C LEU A 154 -15.13 -1.26 18.49
N ARG A 155 -15.09 -1.69 19.75
CA ARG A 155 -14.38 -0.98 20.83
C ARG A 155 -12.88 -0.89 20.53
N SER A 156 -12.26 -1.98 20.07
CA SER A 156 -10.83 -2.02 19.73
C SER A 156 -10.49 -1.06 18.59
N ILE A 157 -11.31 -1.03 17.54
CA ILE A 157 -11.14 -0.13 16.38
C ILE A 157 -11.31 1.32 16.82
N ALA A 158 -12.29 1.62 17.67
CA ALA A 158 -12.48 2.97 18.20
C ALA A 158 -11.26 3.44 19.01
N LEU A 159 -10.69 2.56 19.86
CA LEU A 159 -9.47 2.86 20.61
C LEU A 159 -8.26 3.03 19.68
N LEU A 160 -8.13 2.18 18.65
CA LEU A 160 -7.06 2.23 17.67
C LEU A 160 -7.11 3.55 16.89
N LYS A 161 -8.28 3.92 16.38
CA LYS A 161 -8.52 5.20 15.69
C LYS A 161 -8.20 6.41 16.58
N ARG A 162 -8.44 6.31 17.89
CA ARG A 162 -8.12 7.39 18.83
C ARG A 162 -6.63 7.49 19.18
N ARG A 163 -5.93 6.36 19.32
CA ARG A 163 -4.55 6.31 19.84
C ARG A 163 -3.49 6.38 18.75
N VAL A 164 -3.70 5.70 17.62
CA VAL A 164 -2.66 5.54 16.58
C VAL A 164 -2.25 6.88 15.96
N PRO A 165 -3.17 7.78 15.54
CA PRO A 165 -2.77 9.03 14.88
C PRO A 165 -1.90 9.93 15.78
N ALA A 166 -2.23 10.03 17.07
CA ALA A 166 -1.45 10.83 18.01
C ALA A 166 -0.08 10.19 18.30
N SER A 167 -0.04 8.85 18.43
CA SER A 167 1.21 8.10 18.65
C SER A 167 2.17 8.22 17.47
N THR A 168 1.68 8.00 16.24
CA THR A 168 2.52 8.11 15.03
C THR A 168 2.97 9.53 14.78
N ALA A 169 2.11 10.53 14.99
CA ALA A 169 2.49 11.94 14.90
C ALA A 169 3.59 12.30 15.91
N SER A 170 3.50 11.83 17.15
CA SER A 170 4.53 12.03 18.17
C SER A 170 5.85 11.38 17.78
N SER A 171 5.83 10.13 17.34
CA SER A 171 7.05 9.43 16.90
C SER A 171 7.71 10.13 15.70
N PHE A 172 6.91 10.59 14.74
CA PHE A 172 7.42 11.32 13.58
C PHE A 172 7.98 12.71 13.96
N ALA A 173 7.31 13.42 14.88
CA ALA A 173 7.82 14.68 15.42
C ALA A 173 9.16 14.48 16.14
N GLN A 174 9.32 13.40 16.91
CA GLN A 174 10.58 13.07 17.56
C GLN A 174 11.69 12.74 16.54
N SER A 175 11.39 12.01 15.46
CA SER A 175 12.39 11.75 14.41
C SER A 175 12.81 13.02 13.68
N LEU A 176 11.87 13.92 13.38
CA LEU A 176 12.19 15.21 12.76
C LEU A 176 13.01 16.11 13.67
N ALA A 177 12.70 16.14 14.98
CA ALA A 177 13.49 16.90 15.95
C ALA A 177 14.93 16.41 16.01
N ARG A 178 15.15 15.09 16.02
CA ARG A 178 16.51 14.50 15.97
C ARG A 178 17.26 14.88 14.69
N GLN A 179 16.60 14.81 13.54
CA GLN A 179 17.20 15.22 12.26
C GLN A 179 17.57 16.70 12.27
N ALA A 180 16.70 17.57 12.78
CA ALA A 180 16.98 19.01 12.89
C ALA A 180 18.18 19.30 13.82
N GLU A 181 18.31 18.58 14.93
CA GLU A 181 19.48 18.68 15.81
C GLU A 181 20.78 18.22 15.14
N GLU A 182 20.72 17.13 14.36
CA GLU A 182 21.86 16.63 13.57
C GLU A 182 22.28 17.62 12.50
N ASP A 183 21.32 18.17 11.75
CA ASP A 183 21.55 19.19 10.73
C ASP A 183 22.14 20.47 11.34
N GLN A 184 21.64 20.89 12.51
CA GLN A 184 22.16 22.04 13.23
C GLN A 184 23.61 21.82 13.68
N LYS A 185 23.92 20.64 14.23
CA LYS A 185 25.30 20.27 14.60
C LYS A 185 26.22 20.22 13.38
N ALA A 186 25.75 19.66 12.26
CA ALA A 186 26.50 19.62 11.02
C ALA A 186 26.80 21.02 10.48
N LEU A 187 25.82 21.93 10.56
CA LEU A 187 25.96 23.33 10.19
C LEU A 187 26.94 24.08 11.10
N GLU A 188 26.90 23.84 12.41
CA GLU A 188 27.87 24.41 13.35
C GLU A 188 29.30 23.92 13.09
N ALA A 189 29.48 22.61 12.84
CA ALA A 189 30.77 22.05 12.47
C ALA A 189 31.28 22.62 11.13
N ALA A 190 30.40 22.79 10.14
CA ALA A 190 30.76 23.41 8.86
C ALA A 190 31.17 24.88 9.03
N LYS A 191 30.45 25.66 9.85
CA LYS A 191 30.82 27.04 10.20
C LYS A 191 32.20 27.10 10.84
N GLN A 192 32.50 26.21 11.78
CA GLN A 192 33.81 26.15 12.44
C GLN A 192 34.92 25.85 11.44
N ARG A 193 34.74 24.87 10.54
CA ARG A 193 35.73 24.57 9.48
C ARG A 193 36.01 25.77 8.58
N VAL A 194 34.99 26.52 8.18
CA VAL A 194 35.17 27.74 7.35
C VAL A 194 35.94 28.82 8.12
N ILE A 195 35.69 28.98 9.42
CA ILE A 195 36.45 29.91 10.26
C ILE A 195 37.91 29.46 10.35
N GLU A 196 38.17 28.18 10.62
CA GLU A 196 39.52 27.63 10.72
C GLU A 196 40.28 27.77 9.39
N GLU A 197 39.66 27.42 8.26
CA GLU A 197 40.24 27.58 6.93
C GLU A 197 40.53 29.06 6.62
N GLY A 198 39.60 29.96 6.97
CA GLY A 198 39.78 31.40 6.82
C GLY A 198 40.93 31.95 7.66
N VAL A 199 41.09 31.48 8.90
CA VAL A 199 42.21 31.85 9.78
C VAL A 199 43.53 31.32 9.23
N LEU A 200 43.58 30.07 8.75
CA LEU A 200 44.77 29.48 8.15
C LEU A 200 45.18 30.19 6.86
N SER A 201 44.20 30.50 5.99
CA SER A 201 44.42 31.27 4.76
C SER A 201 44.93 32.68 5.08
N GLY A 202 44.33 33.36 6.05
CA GLY A 202 44.77 34.67 6.52
C GLY A 202 46.19 34.64 7.10
N ARG A 203 46.53 33.63 7.91
CA ARG A 203 47.89 33.42 8.44
C ARG A 203 48.90 33.18 7.32
N LYS A 204 48.61 32.31 6.37
CA LYS A 204 49.49 32.02 5.23
C LYS A 204 49.70 33.24 4.32
N ALA A 205 48.66 34.04 4.11
CA ALA A 205 48.76 35.29 3.38
C ALA A 205 49.67 36.31 4.11
N LEU A 206 49.58 36.36 5.44
CA LEU A 206 50.41 37.23 6.28
C LEU A 206 51.86 36.76 6.37
N GLU A 207 52.11 35.44 6.40
CA GLU A 207 53.44 34.85 6.33
C GLU A 207 54.15 35.17 5.01
N GLY A 208 53.42 35.13 3.89
CA GLY A 208 53.93 35.59 2.58
C GLY A 208 54.17 37.11 2.48
N LEU A 209 53.61 37.89 3.41
CA LEU A 209 53.80 39.34 3.52
C LEU A 209 55.02 39.70 4.39
N LEU A 210 55.52 38.77 5.20
CA LEU A 210 56.66 38.96 6.11
C LEU A 210 57.84 38.01 5.78
N PRO A 211 58.47 38.06 4.59
CA PRO A 211 59.66 37.23 4.32
C PRO A 211 60.92 37.69 5.10
N SER A 212 60.87 38.81 5.82
CA SER A 212 62.08 39.54 6.25
C SER A 212 62.35 39.54 7.77
N LEU A 213 61.62 38.80 8.59
CA LEU A 213 61.89 38.76 10.06
C LEU A 213 62.44 37.41 10.56
N ALA A 214 62.63 36.42 9.68
CA ALA A 214 63.14 35.10 10.04
C ALA A 214 64.48 34.79 9.33
N GLY A 215 65.39 35.76 9.28
CA GLY A 215 66.63 35.62 8.52
C GLY A 215 67.79 36.49 8.98
N GLU A 216 68.00 36.68 10.28
CA GLU A 216 69.30 37.13 10.81
C GLU A 216 69.57 36.48 12.18
N GLN A 217 70.27 35.35 12.18
CA GLN A 217 71.42 35.05 13.05
C GLN A 217 71.79 33.56 12.97
N GLY A 218 73.00 33.29 12.46
CA GLY A 218 73.70 32.03 12.74
C GLY A 218 74.34 31.32 11.55
N GLU A 219 75.25 31.99 10.82
CA GLU A 219 76.32 31.25 10.13
C GLU A 219 77.59 32.10 10.06
N GLU A 220 78.54 31.78 10.95
CA GLU A 220 79.94 32.21 10.82
C GLU A 220 80.53 31.56 9.57
N ILE A 221 80.99 32.39 8.62
CA ILE A 221 81.98 31.96 7.63
C ILE A 221 83.17 32.91 7.78
N GLY A 222 84.25 32.37 8.34
CA GLY A 222 85.58 32.96 8.19
C GLY A 222 86.02 32.87 6.73
N GLY A 223 86.72 33.90 6.25
CA GLY A 223 87.28 33.90 4.91
C GLY A 223 87.66 35.31 4.46
N ASP A 224 88.90 35.69 4.72
CA ASP A 224 89.55 36.92 4.31
C ASP A 224 89.53 37.10 2.78
N GLY A 225 89.34 38.34 2.31
CA GLY A 225 89.45 38.67 0.89
C GLY A 225 89.13 40.13 0.59
N GLU A 226 90.14 40.99 0.69
CA GLU A 226 90.09 42.39 0.25
C GLU A 226 89.88 42.50 -1.28
N GLY A 227 88.98 43.39 -1.70
CA GLY A 227 88.72 43.69 -3.11
C GLY A 227 87.89 44.96 -3.30
N GLN A 228 88.58 46.05 -3.57
CA GLN A 228 88.08 47.38 -3.95
C GLN A 228 87.05 47.34 -5.11
N GLY A 229 85.93 48.06 -4.99
CA GLY A 229 84.99 48.24 -6.12
C GLY A 229 83.67 48.93 -5.76
N ASP A 230 83.66 50.26 -5.87
CA ASP A 230 82.60 51.12 -6.43
C ASP A 230 81.11 50.75 -6.26
N GLY A 231 80.43 51.57 -5.45
CA GLY A 231 79.09 52.10 -5.74
C GLY A 231 77.89 51.15 -5.74
N GLN A 232 77.29 50.90 -4.57
CA GLN A 232 75.88 50.44 -4.49
C GLN A 232 75.23 50.48 -3.08
N GLY A 233 75.32 51.60 -2.37
CA GLY A 233 74.61 51.80 -1.10
C GLY A 233 73.08 51.97 -1.20
N GLY A 234 72.49 51.86 -2.40
CA GLY A 234 71.06 52.12 -2.64
C GLY A 234 70.21 50.92 -3.04
N ARG A 235 70.80 49.73 -3.29
CA ARG A 235 70.05 48.57 -3.81
C ARG A 235 69.34 47.76 -2.72
N SER A 236 69.94 47.56 -1.55
CA SER A 236 69.35 46.76 -0.47
C SER A 236 68.18 47.44 0.26
N VAL A 237 68.13 48.79 0.27
CA VAL A 237 66.96 49.54 0.79
C VAL A 237 65.80 49.48 -0.22
N MET A 238 66.10 49.56 -1.53
CA MET A 238 65.08 49.45 -2.57
C MET A 238 64.54 48.03 -2.74
N GLU A 239 65.37 46.97 -2.64
CA GLU A 239 64.89 45.58 -2.69
C GLU A 239 63.97 45.24 -1.51
N ARG A 240 64.25 45.76 -0.31
CA ARG A 240 63.33 45.65 0.85
C ARG A 240 62.05 46.44 0.62
N GLN A 241 62.13 47.62 0.02
CA GLN A 241 60.97 48.46 -0.27
C GLN A 241 60.10 47.86 -1.36
N GLU A 242 60.68 47.28 -2.42
CA GLU A 242 60.00 46.59 -3.51
C GLU A 242 59.25 45.36 -2.99
N GLY A 243 59.88 44.55 -2.13
CA GLY A 243 59.21 43.42 -1.49
C GLY A 243 58.03 43.83 -0.58
N ILE A 244 58.16 44.96 0.11
CA ILE A 244 57.08 45.54 0.93
C ILE A 244 55.95 46.05 0.02
N GLU A 245 56.27 46.83 -1.01
CA GLU A 245 55.31 47.40 -1.96
C GLU A 245 54.55 46.31 -2.73
N ASP A 246 55.24 45.24 -3.15
CA ASP A 246 54.63 44.06 -3.78
C ASP A 246 53.70 43.31 -2.82
N GLY A 247 54.12 43.16 -1.56
CA GLY A 247 53.28 42.57 -0.51
C GLY A 247 52.00 43.38 -0.30
N PHE A 248 52.12 44.69 -0.10
CA PHE A 248 50.98 45.58 0.05
C PHE A 248 50.10 45.59 -1.21
N GLY A 249 50.69 45.56 -2.41
CA GLY A 249 49.98 45.45 -3.67
C GLY A 249 49.09 44.21 -3.74
N LYS A 250 49.65 43.04 -3.39
CA LYS A 250 48.91 41.77 -3.33
C LYS A 250 47.80 41.80 -2.27
N ALA A 251 48.05 42.40 -1.10
CA ALA A 251 47.04 42.53 -0.05
C ALA A 251 45.88 43.44 -0.48
N VAL A 252 46.17 44.55 -1.15
CA VAL A 252 45.16 45.46 -1.70
C VAL A 252 44.37 44.80 -2.83
N GLU A 253 45.02 44.01 -3.69
CA GLU A 253 44.34 43.25 -4.74
C GLU A 253 43.41 42.17 -4.16
N ALA A 254 43.86 41.44 -3.14
CA ALA A 254 43.04 40.47 -2.42
C ALA A 254 41.82 41.12 -1.76
N LEU A 255 42.00 42.29 -1.12
CA LEU A 255 40.90 43.05 -0.52
C LEU A 255 39.94 43.59 -1.59
N ARG A 256 40.46 44.05 -2.74
CA ARG A 256 39.65 44.49 -3.88
C ARG A 256 38.81 43.35 -4.43
N ARG A 257 39.38 42.15 -4.55
CA ARG A 257 38.66 40.94 -4.97
C ARG A 257 37.58 40.55 -3.96
N LEU A 258 37.88 40.54 -2.66
CA LEU A 258 36.89 40.26 -1.61
C LEU A 258 35.73 41.27 -1.64
N LYS A 259 36.05 42.56 -1.72
CA LYS A 259 35.05 43.64 -1.83
C LYS A 259 34.18 43.48 -3.08
N SER A 260 34.76 43.05 -4.20
CA SER A 260 34.01 42.78 -5.43
C SER A 260 33.13 41.54 -5.34
N GLN A 261 33.51 40.52 -4.56
CA GLN A 261 32.77 39.26 -4.45
C GLN A 261 31.71 39.27 -3.34
N MET A 262 31.85 40.13 -2.33
CA MET A 262 30.91 40.26 -1.21
C MET A 262 29.44 40.52 -1.63
N PRO A 263 29.14 41.41 -2.60
CA PRO A 263 27.75 41.60 -3.02
C PRO A 263 27.11 40.34 -3.61
N ALA A 264 27.89 39.54 -4.35
CA ALA A 264 27.41 38.32 -4.99
C ALA A 264 27.22 37.16 -3.98
N THR A 265 28.04 37.09 -2.93
CA THR A 265 27.86 36.12 -1.84
C THR A 265 26.68 36.51 -0.95
N VAL A 266 26.55 37.79 -0.58
CA VAL A 266 25.39 38.32 0.16
C VAL A 266 24.09 38.08 -0.61
N ALA A 267 24.06 38.36 -1.92
CA ALA A 267 22.88 38.08 -2.75
C ALA A 267 22.54 36.58 -2.85
N ARG A 268 23.52 35.68 -2.74
CA ARG A 268 23.27 34.23 -2.64
C ARG A 268 22.72 33.85 -1.26
N MET A 269 23.23 34.43 -0.19
CA MET A 269 22.74 34.21 1.18
C MET A 269 21.32 34.73 1.36
N GLU A 270 21.00 35.93 0.89
CA GLU A 270 19.65 36.50 0.93
C GLU A 270 18.66 35.63 0.14
N ARG A 271 19.05 35.18 -1.07
CA ARG A 271 18.21 34.26 -1.85
C ARG A 271 17.99 32.92 -1.16
N ALA A 272 19.03 32.35 -0.53
CA ALA A 272 18.91 31.11 0.23
C ALA A 272 18.02 31.29 1.47
N ARG A 273 18.15 32.41 2.19
CA ARG A 273 17.32 32.76 3.34
C ARG A 273 15.84 32.93 2.96
N VAL A 274 15.58 33.65 1.88
CA VAL A 274 14.22 33.85 1.34
C VAL A 274 13.63 32.53 0.88
N ALA A 275 14.38 31.70 0.16
CA ALA A 275 13.95 30.36 -0.24
C ALA A 275 13.62 29.46 0.97
N GLY A 276 14.43 29.51 2.02
CA GLY A 276 14.14 28.80 3.28
C GLY A 276 12.84 29.24 3.94
N GLY A 277 12.53 30.54 3.89
CA GLY A 277 11.26 31.09 4.38
C GLY A 277 10.04 30.53 3.63
N TYR A 278 10.12 30.38 2.31
CA TYR A 278 9.04 29.79 1.52
C TYR A 278 8.81 28.30 1.82
N VAL A 279 9.87 27.53 2.09
CA VAL A 279 9.74 26.10 2.43
C VAL A 279 9.07 25.90 3.80
N VAL A 280 9.41 26.75 4.78
CA VAL A 280 8.80 26.72 6.11
C VAL A 280 7.36 27.23 6.08
N GLY A 281 7.07 28.29 5.32
CA GLY A 281 5.72 28.85 5.16
C GLY A 281 4.76 27.93 4.39
N ALA A 282 5.22 27.31 3.29
CA ALA A 282 4.42 26.37 2.50
C ALA A 282 4.07 25.07 3.25
N SER A 283 4.85 24.72 4.28
CA SER A 283 4.57 23.57 5.16
C SER A 283 3.55 23.89 6.27
N GLY A 284 3.18 25.17 6.46
CA GLY A 284 2.30 25.65 7.53
C GLY A 284 0.85 25.98 7.12
N GLU A 285 0.55 26.15 5.83
CA GLU A 285 -0.80 26.50 5.33
C GLU A 285 -1.65 25.30 4.87
N GLY A 286 -1.19 24.07 5.13
CA GLY A 286 -1.83 22.83 4.68
C GLY A 286 -2.37 21.92 5.79
N ARG A 287 -2.71 22.44 6.97
CA ARG A 287 -3.38 21.69 8.05
C ARG A 287 -4.44 22.50 8.77
#